data_AF-A0A1V2DPI7-F1
#
_entry.id   AF-A0A1V2DPI7-F1
#
_cell.length_a   1.000
_cell.length_b   1.000
_cell.length_c   1.000
_cell.angle_alpha   90.00
_cell.angle_beta   90.00
_cell.angle_gamma   90.00
#
_symmetry.space_group_name_H-M   'P 1'
#
loop_
_entity.id
_entity.type
_entity.pdbx_description
1 polymer ?
#
loop_
_entity_poly.entity_id
_entity_poly.type
_entity_poly.pdbx_seq_one_letter_code
_entity_poly.pdbx_strand_id
1 'polypeptide(L)'
;MTPDIRNQKKTNMRLRFKQACEAWSTGDYELAAYRVSQVSDMAASYMRTDSDLYWYGIRLVISWGEFTLQDDTRDFDAWAVGQACAALRAAV
;
A
#
# COMPACT_ATOMS: atom_id res chain seq x y z
N MET A 1 -6.87 21.45 -4.08
CA MET A 1 -7.74 20.29 -3.70
C MET A 1 -8.24 20.52 -2.28
N THR A 2 -9.51 20.26 -1.98
CA THR A 2 -10.02 20.38 -0.59
C THR A 2 -9.56 19.18 0.27
N PRO A 3 -9.51 19.33 1.61
CA PRO A 3 -9.15 18.23 2.51
C PRO A 3 -10.02 16.98 2.34
N ASP A 4 -11.33 17.14 2.16
CA ASP A 4 -12.25 16.01 1.99
C ASP A 4 -11.98 15.23 0.70
N ILE A 5 -11.74 15.94 -0.41
CA ILE A 5 -11.38 15.30 -1.69
C ILE A 5 -10.05 14.56 -1.55
N ARG A 6 -9.09 15.16 -0.85
CA ARG A 6 -7.79 14.51 -0.59
C ARG A 6 -7.97 13.25 0.25
N ASN A 7 -8.79 13.29 1.29
CA ASN A 7 -9.09 12.14 2.13
C ASN A 7 -9.80 11.03 1.34
N GLN A 8 -10.77 11.37 0.50
CA GLN A 8 -11.44 10.39 -0.37
C GLN A 8 -10.44 9.70 -1.30
N LYS A 9 -9.49 10.44 -1.89
CA LYS A 9 -8.44 9.88 -2.76
C LYS A 9 -7.51 8.94 -1.99
N LYS A 10 -7.13 9.28 -0.75
CA LYS A 10 -6.38 8.37 0.14
C LYS A 10 -7.18 7.11 0.44
N THR A 11 -8.46 7.22 0.76
CA THR A 11 -9.36 6.09 1.01
C THR A 11 -9.45 5.16 -0.20
N ASN A 12 -9.57 5.72 -1.41
CA ASN A 12 -9.61 4.90 -2.63
C ASN A 12 -8.30 4.14 -2.86
N MET A 13 -7.14 4.76 -2.63
CA MET A 13 -5.84 4.08 -2.72
C MET A 13 -5.71 2.96 -1.67
N ARG A 14 -6.13 3.22 -0.42
CA ARG A 14 -6.17 2.19 0.64
C ARG A 14 -7.04 1.01 0.25
N LEU A 15 -8.20 1.27 -0.35
CA LEU A 15 -9.12 0.22 -0.77
C LEU A 15 -8.47 -0.71 -1.81
N ARG A 16 -7.82 -0.16 -2.84
CA ARG A 16 -7.10 -0.96 -3.84
C ARG A 16 -5.96 -1.76 -3.22
N PHE A 17 -5.21 -1.14 -2.32
CA PHE A 17 -4.15 -1.81 -1.59
C PHE A 17 -4.67 -2.99 -0.74
N LYS A 18 -5.75 -2.80 0.01
CA LYS A 18 -6.39 -3.86 0.81
C LYS A 18 -6.87 -5.02 -0.08
N GLN A 19 -7.48 -4.69 -1.22
CA GLN A 19 -7.90 -5.70 -2.21
C GLN A 19 -6.72 -6.49 -2.77
N ALA A 20 -5.53 -5.88 -2.91
CA ALA A 20 -4.34 -6.60 -3.30
C ALA A 20 -3.88 -7.60 -2.22
N CYS A 21 -3.88 -7.16 -0.96
CA CYS A 21 -3.51 -8.00 0.18
C CYS A 21 -4.47 -9.20 0.32
N GLU A 22 -5.78 -8.96 0.18
CA GLU A 22 -6.81 -10.00 0.20
C GLU A 22 -6.59 -11.01 -0.95
N ALA A 23 -6.41 -10.53 -2.18
CA ALA A 23 -6.17 -11.40 -3.33
C ALA A 23 -4.90 -12.27 -3.15
N TRP A 24 -3.81 -11.69 -2.64
CA TRP A 24 -2.58 -12.43 -2.35
C TRP A 24 -2.78 -13.49 -1.27
N SER A 25 -3.50 -13.16 -0.20
CA SER A 25 -3.79 -14.12 0.88
C SER A 25 -4.57 -15.35 0.39
N THR A 26 -5.35 -15.20 -0.68
CA THR A 26 -6.09 -16.28 -1.34
C THR A 26 -5.34 -16.94 -2.50
N GLY A 27 -4.11 -16.51 -2.81
CA GLY A 27 -3.29 -17.04 -3.90
C GLY A 27 -3.63 -16.50 -5.30
N ASP A 28 -4.49 -15.48 -5.40
CA ASP A 28 -4.82 -14.82 -6.67
C ASP A 28 -3.79 -13.71 -6.97
N TYR A 29 -2.60 -14.15 -7.36
CA TYR A 29 -1.44 -13.26 -7.53
C TYR A 29 -1.58 -12.29 -8.70
N GLU A 30 -2.28 -12.68 -9.76
CA GLU A 30 -2.55 -11.80 -10.91
C GLU A 30 -3.48 -10.65 -10.50
N LEU A 31 -4.55 -10.96 -9.76
CA LEU A 31 -5.43 -9.93 -9.21
C LEU A 31 -4.68 -9.05 -8.21
N ALA A 32 -3.84 -9.63 -7.35
CA ALA A 32 -3.03 -8.87 -6.40
C ALA A 32 -2.13 -7.86 -7.13
N ALA A 33 -1.37 -8.31 -8.13
CA ALA A 33 -0.51 -7.44 -8.94
C ALA A 33 -1.30 -6.34 -9.65
N TYR A 34 -2.46 -6.69 -10.24
CA TYR A 34 -3.34 -5.71 -10.87
C TYR A 34 -3.87 -4.67 -9.89
N ARG A 35 -4.23 -5.05 -8.66
CA ARG A 35 -4.73 -4.11 -7.65
C ARG A 35 -3.63 -3.16 -7.17
N VAL A 36 -2.39 -3.62 -7.03
CA VAL A 36 -1.27 -2.74 -6.68
C VAL A 36 -0.89 -1.81 -7.83
N SER A 37 -0.92 -2.27 -9.09
CA SER A 37 -0.65 -1.39 -10.22
C SER A 37 -1.66 -0.23 -10.30
N GLN A 38 -2.92 -0.47 -9.95
CA GLN A 38 -3.92 0.61 -9.81
C GLN A 38 -3.52 1.66 -8.77
N VAL A 39 -2.88 1.27 -7.67
CA VAL A 39 -2.35 2.23 -6.68
C VAL A 39 -1.23 3.08 -7.29
N SER A 40 -0.31 2.45 -8.05
CA SER A 40 0.76 3.15 -8.77
C SER A 40 0.21 4.16 -9.79
N ASP A 41 -0.78 3.76 -10.60
CA ASP A 41 -1.42 4.65 -11.59
C ASP A 41 -2.13 5.82 -10.93
N MET A 42 -2.86 5.55 -9.83
CA MET A 42 -3.49 6.59 -9.03
C MET A 42 -2.45 7.56 -8.46
N ALA A 43 -1.35 7.05 -7.91
CA ALA A 43 -0.26 7.88 -7.39
C ALA A 43 0.33 8.77 -8.49
N ALA A 44 0.64 8.19 -9.66
CA ALA A 44 1.22 8.90 -10.80
C ALA A 44 0.34 10.08 -11.25
N SER A 45 -0.99 9.94 -11.18
CA SER A 45 -1.93 11.05 -11.49
C SER A 45 -1.75 12.28 -10.58
N TYR A 46 -1.09 12.14 -9.42
CA TYR A 46 -0.83 13.20 -8.45
C TYR A 46 0.58 13.78 -8.49
N MET A 47 1.51 13.20 -9.26
CA MET A 47 2.94 13.54 -9.25
C MET A 47 3.22 15.04 -9.40
N ARG A 48 2.41 15.77 -10.16
CA ARG A 48 2.58 17.21 -10.41
C ARG A 48 1.52 18.09 -9.77
N THR A 49 0.54 17.51 -9.08
CA THR A 49 -0.64 18.22 -8.60
C THR A 49 -0.81 18.18 -7.08
N ASP A 50 -0.36 17.11 -6.43
CA ASP A 50 -0.41 16.95 -4.97
C ASP A 50 0.69 15.97 -4.54
N SER A 51 1.83 16.53 -4.12
CA SER A 51 3.00 15.73 -3.74
C SER A 51 2.73 14.81 -2.55
N ASP A 52 1.86 15.20 -1.62
CA ASP A 52 1.53 14.38 -0.46
C ASP A 52 0.72 13.17 -0.88
N LEU A 53 -0.23 13.33 -1.80
CA LEU A 53 -0.99 12.22 -2.37
C LEU A 53 -0.13 11.30 -3.24
N TYR A 54 0.77 11.87 -4.04
CA TYR A 54 1.75 11.09 -4.81
C TYR A 54 2.56 10.20 -3.87
N TRP A 55 3.23 10.79 -2.88
CA TRP A 55 4.06 10.04 -1.94
C TRP A 55 3.27 9.07 -1.07
N TYR A 56 2.02 9.40 -0.73
CA TYR A 56 1.13 8.48 -0.04
C TYR A 56 0.93 7.18 -0.84
N GLY A 57 0.61 7.29 -2.14
CA GLY A 57 0.45 6.12 -3.00
C GLY A 57 1.76 5.35 -3.22
N ILE A 58 2.87 6.07 -3.45
CA ILE A 58 4.19 5.44 -3.59
C ILE A 58 4.59 4.64 -2.34
N ARG A 59 4.33 5.16 -1.13
CA ARG A 59 4.62 4.42 0.12
C ARG A 59 3.83 3.12 0.23
N LEU A 60 2.57 3.10 -0.22
CA LEU A 60 1.80 1.84 -0.27
C LEU A 60 2.48 0.83 -1.20
N VAL A 61 2.90 1.25 -2.39
CA VAL A 61 3.58 0.37 -3.36
C VAL A 61 4.94 -0.11 -2.84
N ILE A 62 5.68 0.73 -2.12
CA ILE A 62 6.93 0.34 -1.45
C ILE A 62 6.66 -0.74 -0.41
N SER A 63 5.69 -0.52 0.49
CA SER A 63 5.33 -1.52 1.51
C SER A 63 4.86 -2.84 0.89
N TRP A 64 4.17 -2.78 -0.26
CA TRP A 64 3.87 -4.00 -1.03
C TRP A 64 5.14 -4.73 -1.47
N GLY A 65 6.08 -4.01 -2.08
CA GLY A 65 7.34 -4.58 -2.53
C GLY A 65 8.10 -5.24 -1.38
N GLU A 66 8.26 -4.53 -0.26
CA GLU A 66 8.92 -5.03 0.94
C GLU A 66 8.26 -6.30 1.49
N PHE A 67 6.92 -6.33 1.50
CA PHE A 67 6.15 -7.52 1.88
C PHE A 67 6.39 -8.70 0.93
N THR A 68 6.34 -8.49 -0.39
CA THR A 68 6.51 -9.58 -1.37
C THR A 68 7.93 -10.13 -1.47
N LEU A 69 8.92 -9.43 -0.89
CA LEU A 69 10.30 -9.91 -0.77
C LEU A 69 10.51 -10.85 0.43
N GLN A 70 9.49 -11.06 1.28
CA GLN A 70 9.58 -12.01 2.39
C GLN A 70 9.34 -13.44 1.88
N ASP A 71 10.22 -14.37 2.23
CA ASP A 71 10.17 -15.77 1.74
C ASP A 71 9.04 -16.61 2.37
N ASP A 72 8.55 -16.23 3.55
CA ASP A 72 7.68 -17.07 4.39
C ASP A 72 6.32 -16.46 4.74
N THR A 73 6.09 -15.17 4.41
CA THR A 73 4.93 -14.43 4.91
C THR A 73 3.88 -14.23 3.81
N ARG A 74 2.73 -14.89 3.97
CA ARG A 74 1.56 -14.74 3.05
C ARG A 74 0.48 -13.79 3.56
N ASP A 75 0.60 -13.36 4.82
CA ASP A 75 -0.34 -12.47 5.49
C ASP A 75 0.29 -11.09 5.67
N PHE A 76 -0.22 -10.12 4.91
CA PHE A 76 0.26 -8.74 4.97
C PHE A 76 0.03 -8.09 6.34
N ASP A 77 -1.10 -8.37 7.00
CA ASP A 77 -1.44 -7.72 8.27
C ASP A 77 -0.50 -8.21 9.38
N ALA A 78 -0.21 -9.51 9.40
CA ALA A 78 0.78 -10.09 10.30
C ALA A 78 2.19 -9.49 10.08
N TRP A 79 2.60 -9.37 8.80
CA TRP A 79 3.87 -8.71 8.45
C TRP A 79 3.93 -7.26 8.91
N ALA A 80 2.87 -6.48 8.63
CA ALA A 80 2.80 -5.06 8.96
C ALA A 80 2.87 -4.81 10.48
N VAL A 81 2.21 -5.65 11.28
CA VAL A 81 2.34 -5.62 12.75
C VAL A 81 3.78 -5.91 13.17
N GLY A 82 4.43 -6.91 12.56
CA GLY A 82 5.84 -7.22 12.79
C GLY A 82 6.76 -6.02 12.55
N GLN A 83 6.58 -5.33 11.43
CA GLN A 83 7.32 -4.10 11.10
C GLN A 83 7.09 -2.98 12.13
N ALA A 84 5.83 -2.76 12.52
CA ALA A 84 5.50 -1.75 13.53
C ALA A 84 6.15 -2.06 14.88
N CYS A 85 6.15 -3.33 15.31
CA CYS A 85 6.82 -3.75 16.53
C CYS A 85 8.35 -3.62 16.44
N ALA A 86 8.96 -3.95 15.30
CA ALA A 86 10.40 -3.78 15.08
C ALA A 86 10.81 -2.31 15.15
N ALA A 87 10.06 -1.43 14.49
CA ALA A 87 10.28 0.01 14.53
C ALA A 87 10.17 0.58 15.95
N LEU A 88 9.17 0.13 16.73
CA LEU A 88 9.02 0.55 18.12
C LEU A 88 10.22 0.13 18.97
N ARG A 89 10.74 -1.09 18.80
CA ARG A 89 11.92 -1.57 19.53
C ARG A 89 13.19 -0.80 19.18
N ALA A 90 13.34 -0.38 17.92
CA ALA A 90 14.51 0.37 17.47
C ALA A 90 14.51 1.84 17.93
N ALA A 91 13.36 2.35 18.40
CA ALA A 91 13.19 3.72 18.88
C ALA A 91 13.43 3.89 20.39
N VAL A 92 13.67 2.78 21.11
CA VAL A 92 13.97 2.73 22.55
C VAL A 92 15.46 2.51 22.76
#